data_AF-A0A9E1NYK2-F1
#
_entry.id   AF-A0A9E1NYK2-F1
#
_cell.length_a   1.000
_cell.length_b   1.000
_cell.length_c   1.000
_cell.angle_alpha   90.00
_cell.angle_beta   90.00
_cell.angle_gamma   90.00
#
_symmetry.space_group_name_H-M   'P 1'
#
loop_
_entity.id
_entity.type
_entity.pdbx_description
1 polymer ?
#
loop_
_entity_poly.entity_id
_entity_poly.type
_entity_poly.pdbx_seq_one_letter_code
_entity_poly.pdbx_strand_id
1 'polypeptide(L)'
;SFFYTGGLVAIHANGRDRDSIWTALNKKQVYGTSGERILLWFDLLNSDRGKVSMGSEVALSDTPRFRVAAVGAFKQKPGCPDYVHDSLTSERMESLCGGECYHPGDERKLITRIEIIRIRPQMIRDEPMLLADGGSRIEDVWKTLNCEPSQQGCSFEFDDPDFDVQARDFIYYARAVQEPSPLINGANLRTEYGKNGEAISVNPCYSDNRTDKSDNCLAAAESRAWSSPIFVNYKAQ
;
A
#
# COMPACT_ATOMS: atom_id res chain seq x y z
N SER A 1 7.72 -20.67 -0.93
CA SER A 1 8.28 -19.65 -1.84
C SER A 1 8.33 -18.34 -1.10
N PHE A 2 9.48 -17.64 -1.09
CA PHE A 2 9.64 -16.32 -0.44
C PHE A 2 10.10 -15.26 -1.45
N PHE A 3 10.07 -15.56 -2.75
CA PHE A 3 10.53 -14.66 -3.79
C PHE A 3 9.39 -13.73 -4.21
N TYR A 4 9.34 -12.55 -3.61
CA TYR A 4 8.51 -11.46 -4.09
C TYR A 4 9.41 -10.41 -4.73
N THR A 5 8.85 -9.64 -5.65
CA THR A 5 9.40 -8.32 -5.94
C THR A 5 9.36 -7.56 -4.61
N GLY A 6 10.53 -7.25 -4.05
CA GLY A 6 10.63 -6.60 -2.74
C GLY A 6 9.77 -5.33 -2.69
N GLY A 7 9.17 -5.05 -1.55
CA GLY A 7 8.37 -3.83 -1.37
C GLY A 7 9.22 -2.58 -1.51
N LEU A 8 8.63 -1.49 -2.02
CA LEU A 8 9.28 -0.18 -2.05
C LEU A 8 8.77 0.68 -0.90
N VAL A 9 9.66 1.47 -0.31
CA VAL A 9 9.28 2.59 0.56
C VAL A 9 9.29 3.86 -0.28
N ALA A 10 8.18 4.59 -0.23
CA ALA A 10 8.06 5.92 -0.82
C ALA A 10 8.01 6.98 0.29
N ILE A 11 8.59 8.14 0.02
CA ILE A 11 8.89 9.16 1.03
C ILE A 11 8.36 10.51 0.53
N HIS A 12 7.51 11.14 1.32
CA HIS A 12 7.07 12.53 1.12
C HIS A 12 8.06 13.45 1.82
N ALA A 13 9.06 13.93 1.07
CA ALA A 13 10.10 14.84 1.57
C ALA A 13 10.02 16.21 0.88
N ASN A 14 10.43 17.27 1.60
CA ASN A 14 10.48 18.64 1.08
C ASN A 14 11.60 18.86 0.03
N GLY A 15 12.54 17.93 -0.05
CA GLY A 15 13.72 18.01 -0.90
C GLY A 15 14.27 16.61 -1.22
N ARG A 16 15.19 16.56 -2.18
CA ARG A 16 15.87 15.33 -2.62
C ARG A 16 17.23 15.12 -1.93
N ASP A 17 17.62 16.04 -1.04
CA ASP A 17 18.82 15.92 -0.23
C ASP A 17 18.63 14.92 0.91
N ARG A 18 19.76 14.46 1.46
CA ARG A 18 19.80 13.44 2.51
C ARG A 18 19.00 13.86 3.75
N ASP A 19 19.10 15.12 4.17
CA ASP A 19 18.50 15.59 5.42
C ASP A 19 16.99 15.69 5.29
N SER A 20 16.49 16.15 4.15
CA SER A 20 15.06 16.15 3.81
C SER A 20 14.48 14.74 3.83
N ILE A 21 15.15 13.78 3.20
CA ILE A 21 14.72 12.37 3.15
C ILE A 21 14.72 11.74 4.55
N TRP A 22 15.81 11.94 5.31
CA TRP A 22 15.95 11.39 6.66
C TRP A 22 14.91 11.99 7.63
N THR A 23 14.63 13.28 7.50
CA THR A 23 13.59 13.96 8.28
C THR A 23 12.21 13.36 8.01
N ALA A 24 11.86 13.13 6.74
CA ALA A 24 10.58 12.54 6.38
C ALA A 24 10.43 11.09 6.89
N LEU A 25 11.50 10.29 6.82
CA LEU A 25 11.55 8.95 7.40
C LEU A 25 11.30 8.97 8.92
N ASN A 26 12.01 9.82 9.66
CA ASN A 26 11.83 9.94 11.12
C ASN A 26 10.42 10.42 11.49
N LYS A 27 9.84 11.32 10.68
CA LYS A 27 8.46 11.79 10.83
C LYS A 27 7.42 10.80 10.31
N LYS A 28 7.83 9.64 9.79
CA LYS A 28 6.96 8.61 9.20
C LYS A 28 6.07 9.16 8.08
N GLN A 29 6.55 10.15 7.33
CA GLN A 29 5.86 10.69 6.14
C GLN A 29 6.13 9.78 4.94
N VAL A 30 5.80 8.50 5.11
CA VAL A 30 6.17 7.41 4.20
C VAL A 30 5.02 6.46 4.00
N TYR A 31 5.08 5.71 2.91
CA TYR A 31 4.17 4.60 2.64
C TYR A 31 4.92 3.44 1.99
N GLY A 32 4.43 2.22 2.22
CA GLY A 32 4.98 1.00 1.62
C GLY A 32 4.19 0.59 0.37
N THR A 33 4.82 -0.12 -0.55
CA THR A 33 4.15 -0.73 -1.71
C THR A 33 4.52 -2.20 -1.82
N SER A 34 3.70 -2.99 -2.51
CA SER A 34 3.98 -4.40 -2.81
C SER A 34 5.03 -4.59 -3.92
N GLY A 35 5.76 -3.54 -4.32
CA GLY A 35 6.85 -3.57 -5.31
C GLY A 35 6.63 -2.61 -6.48
N GLU A 36 5.37 -2.25 -6.76
CA GLU A 36 5.05 -1.28 -7.82
C GLU A 36 5.09 0.17 -7.32
N ARG A 37 5.48 1.10 -8.19
CA ARG A 37 5.62 2.53 -7.88
C ARG A 37 4.26 3.26 -7.85
N ILE A 38 3.34 2.78 -7.02
CA ILE A 38 2.06 3.41 -6.71
C ILE A 38 2.32 4.71 -5.93
N LEU A 39 1.52 5.74 -6.17
CA LEU A 39 1.53 6.99 -5.42
C LEU A 39 0.36 7.02 -4.43
N LEU A 40 0.61 7.42 -3.18
CA LEU A 40 -0.38 7.46 -2.11
C LEU A 40 -0.17 8.68 -1.21
N TRP A 41 -1.27 9.37 -0.90
CA TRP A 41 -1.36 10.45 0.07
C TRP A 41 -2.53 10.18 1.02
N PHE A 42 -2.33 10.48 2.29
CA PHE A 42 -3.33 10.34 3.34
C PHE A 42 -3.09 11.44 4.36
N ASP A 43 -4.04 12.37 4.46
CA ASP A 43 -3.95 13.57 5.28
C ASP A 43 -5.17 13.65 6.21
N LEU A 44 -4.98 14.14 7.43
CA LEU A 44 -6.04 14.63 8.31
C LEU A 44 -6.16 16.15 8.10
N LEU A 45 -7.38 16.65 7.94
CA LEU A 45 -7.64 18.01 7.48
C LEU A 45 -7.90 19.01 8.62
N ASN A 46 -8.39 18.54 9.77
CA ASN A 46 -8.95 19.39 10.83
C ASN A 46 -8.24 19.25 12.19
N SER A 47 -6.92 19.06 12.21
CA SER A 47 -6.17 19.15 13.47
C SER A 47 -6.01 20.61 13.94
N ASP A 48 -5.61 20.81 15.19
CA ASP A 48 -5.24 22.13 15.73
C ASP A 48 -4.14 22.84 14.91
N ARG A 49 -3.33 22.06 14.17
CA ARG A 49 -2.28 22.56 13.26
C ARG A 49 -2.76 22.71 11.82
N GLY A 50 -4.06 22.58 11.58
CA GLY A 50 -4.66 22.43 10.25
C GLY A 50 -4.39 21.05 9.67
N LYS A 51 -3.99 21.01 8.39
CA LYS A 51 -3.73 19.76 7.69
C LYS A 51 -2.44 19.10 8.16
N VAL A 52 -2.49 17.82 8.53
CA VAL A 52 -1.31 17.01 8.84
C VAL A 52 -1.28 15.75 7.98
N SER A 53 -0.08 15.28 7.63
CA SER A 53 0.11 14.11 6.77
C SER A 53 0.10 12.80 7.56
N MET A 54 0.02 11.69 6.83
CA MET A 54 0.36 10.35 7.31
C MET A 54 1.65 10.35 8.14
N GLY A 55 1.68 9.49 9.18
CA GLY A 55 2.77 9.43 10.16
C GLY A 55 2.58 10.36 11.36
N SER A 56 1.60 11.25 11.33
CA SER A 56 1.34 12.20 12.41
C SER A 56 0.58 11.58 13.58
N GLU A 57 0.81 12.15 14.75
CA GLU A 57 0.00 11.96 15.95
C GLU A 57 -0.66 13.29 16.31
N VAL A 58 -1.95 13.25 16.63
CA VAL A 58 -2.76 14.42 16.98
C VAL A 58 -3.73 14.09 18.12
N ALA A 59 -4.20 15.13 18.80
CA ALA A 59 -5.35 15.05 19.69
C ALA A 59 -6.53 15.77 19.06
N LEU A 60 -7.73 15.19 19.10
CA LEU A 60 -8.97 15.78 18.60
C LEU A 60 -10.11 15.59 19.60
N SER A 61 -10.99 16.59 19.66
CA SER A 61 -12.27 16.53 20.39
C SER A 61 -13.47 16.34 19.47
N ASP A 62 -13.31 16.68 18.19
CA ASP A 62 -14.35 16.61 17.17
C ASP A 62 -14.05 15.49 16.15
N THR A 63 -15.06 15.11 15.38
CA THR A 63 -14.97 14.14 14.29
C THR A 63 -13.77 14.41 13.35
N PRO A 64 -12.85 13.43 13.15
CA PRO A 64 -11.72 13.58 12.26
C PRO A 64 -12.18 13.57 10.80
N ARG A 65 -11.61 14.47 9.99
CA ARG A 65 -11.87 14.59 8.56
C ARG A 65 -10.60 14.32 7.77
N PHE A 66 -10.64 13.34 6.90
CA PHE A 66 -9.48 12.87 6.15
C PHE A 66 -9.60 13.18 4.67
N ARG A 67 -8.46 13.29 4.00
CA ARG A 67 -8.35 13.21 2.54
C ARG A 67 -7.37 12.11 2.17
N VAL A 68 -7.77 11.27 1.23
CA VAL A 68 -6.92 10.23 0.65
C VAL A 68 -6.85 10.42 -0.86
N ALA A 69 -5.69 10.16 -1.45
CA ALA A 69 -5.50 10.17 -2.89
C ALA A 69 -4.51 9.08 -3.29
N ALA A 70 -4.77 8.41 -4.41
CA ALA A 70 -3.86 7.40 -4.93
C ALA A 70 -3.81 7.43 -6.46
N VAL A 71 -2.64 7.12 -7.02
CA VAL A 71 -2.40 7.01 -8.46
C VAL A 71 -1.59 5.75 -8.74
N GLY A 72 -2.05 4.91 -9.67
CA GLY A 72 -1.38 3.64 -9.98
C GLY A 72 -0.01 3.82 -10.62
N ALA A 73 0.78 2.75 -10.62
CA ALA A 73 2.10 2.71 -11.22
C ALA A 73 2.02 2.80 -12.75
N PHE A 74 3.09 3.29 -13.38
CA PHE A 74 3.22 3.26 -14.84
C PHE A 74 3.30 1.82 -15.36
N LYS A 75 2.58 1.54 -16.45
CA LYS A 75 2.77 0.31 -17.23
C LYS A 75 4.18 0.32 -17.81
N GLN A 76 4.95 -0.73 -17.57
CA GLN A 76 6.32 -0.82 -18.07
C GLN A 76 6.32 -1.24 -19.54
N LYS A 77 7.16 -0.59 -20.35
CA LYS A 77 7.58 -1.07 -21.67
C LYS A 77 8.67 -2.13 -21.47
N PRO A 78 8.83 -3.08 -22.41
CA PRO A 78 9.91 -4.06 -22.32
C PRO A 78 11.29 -3.40 -22.42
N GLY A 79 12.30 -4.04 -21.84
CA GLY A 79 13.70 -3.66 -21.98
C GLY A 79 14.08 -2.37 -21.24
N CYS A 80 15.04 -1.63 -21.79
CA CYS A 80 15.56 -0.40 -21.20
C CYS A 80 15.25 0.83 -22.08
N PRO A 81 15.12 2.02 -21.49
CA PRO A 81 15.01 3.26 -22.27
C PRO A 81 16.26 3.55 -23.12
N ASP A 82 16.10 4.27 -24.23
CA ASP A 82 17.18 4.60 -25.18
C ASP A 82 18.41 5.24 -24.51
N TYR A 83 18.21 6.15 -23.54
CA TYR A 83 19.33 6.79 -22.85
C TYR A 83 20.23 5.81 -22.08
N VAL A 84 19.70 4.63 -21.69
CA VAL A 84 20.49 3.57 -21.06
C VAL A 84 21.34 2.85 -22.10
N HIS A 85 20.79 2.61 -23.30
CA HIS A 85 21.54 2.04 -24.43
C HIS A 85 22.69 2.95 -24.87
N ASP A 86 22.52 4.27 -24.79
CA ASP A 86 23.57 5.23 -25.10
C ASP A 86 24.71 5.27 -24.07
N SER A 87 24.43 4.81 -22.84
CA SER A 87 25.35 4.91 -21.70
C SER A 87 26.03 3.58 -21.32
N LEU A 88 25.44 2.44 -21.67
CA LEU A 88 25.90 1.10 -21.28
C LEU A 88 25.95 0.18 -22.49
N THR A 89 27.01 -0.64 -22.57
CA THR A 89 27.06 -1.74 -23.55
C THR A 89 25.99 -2.78 -23.24
N SER A 90 25.54 -3.53 -24.25
CA SER A 90 24.55 -4.61 -24.08
C SER A 90 24.98 -5.65 -23.04
N GLU A 91 26.25 -6.04 -23.03
CA GLU A 91 26.81 -6.98 -22.04
C GLU A 91 26.72 -6.43 -20.61
N ARG A 92 26.97 -5.14 -20.43
CA ARG A 92 26.88 -4.50 -19.11
C ARG A 92 25.43 -4.36 -18.66
N MET A 93 24.52 -4.07 -19.58
CA MET A 93 23.08 -4.01 -19.32
C MET A 93 22.53 -5.39 -18.92
N GLU A 94 22.89 -6.44 -19.65
CA GLU A 94 22.51 -7.82 -19.31
C GLU A 94 23.02 -8.21 -17.93
N SER A 95 24.28 -7.91 -17.63
CA SER A 95 24.88 -8.22 -16.33
C SER A 95 24.27 -7.46 -15.15
N LEU A 96 23.82 -6.21 -15.34
CA LEU A 96 23.31 -5.37 -14.25
C LEU A 96 21.81 -5.48 -14.06
N CYS A 97 21.08 -5.62 -15.16
CA CYS A 97 19.63 -5.44 -15.23
C CYS A 97 18.92 -6.66 -15.82
N GLY A 98 19.64 -7.68 -16.30
CA GLY A 98 19.02 -8.81 -17.01
C GLY A 98 18.26 -8.37 -18.27
N GLY A 99 18.72 -7.30 -18.90
CA GLY A 99 18.07 -6.69 -20.06
C GLY A 99 16.83 -5.86 -19.74
N GLU A 100 16.39 -5.76 -18.48
CA GLU A 100 15.16 -5.07 -18.08
C GLU A 100 15.44 -3.91 -17.11
N CYS A 101 15.00 -2.70 -17.47
CA CYS A 101 15.17 -1.50 -16.65
C CYS A 101 13.82 -0.94 -16.20
N TYR A 102 13.85 0.10 -15.35
CA TYR A 102 12.66 0.92 -15.17
C TYR A 102 12.36 1.69 -16.45
N HIS A 103 11.46 1.16 -17.27
CA HIS A 103 11.07 1.69 -18.56
C HIS A 103 9.57 2.06 -18.55
N PRO A 104 9.18 3.16 -17.87
CA PRO A 104 7.78 3.55 -17.79
C PRO A 104 7.25 3.96 -19.16
N GLY A 105 6.06 3.47 -19.51
CA GLY A 105 5.25 4.05 -20.58
C GLY A 105 4.43 5.26 -20.10
N ASP A 106 3.55 5.72 -20.97
CA ASP A 106 2.74 6.93 -20.74
C ASP A 106 1.40 6.63 -20.06
N GLU A 107 1.04 5.36 -19.96
CA GLU A 107 -0.15 4.88 -19.27
C GLU A 107 0.18 4.37 -17.87
N ARG A 108 -0.77 4.58 -16.96
CA ARG A 108 -0.78 4.04 -15.62
C ARG A 108 -1.79 2.91 -15.51
N LYS A 109 -1.47 1.98 -14.61
CA LYS A 109 -2.43 1.03 -14.11
C LYS A 109 -3.49 1.76 -13.27
N LEU A 110 -4.71 1.28 -13.30
CA LEU A 110 -5.82 1.91 -12.59
C LEU A 110 -5.80 1.56 -11.09
N ILE A 111 -6.14 2.53 -10.24
CA ILE A 111 -6.53 2.24 -8.86
C ILE A 111 -7.99 1.80 -8.89
N THR A 112 -8.31 0.62 -8.35
CA THR A 112 -9.68 0.09 -8.32
C THR A 112 -10.43 0.58 -7.09
N ARG A 113 -9.74 0.63 -5.94
CA ARG A 113 -10.31 1.09 -4.68
C ARG A 113 -9.24 1.57 -3.71
N ILE A 114 -9.66 2.37 -2.75
CA ILE A 114 -8.91 2.71 -1.55
C ILE A 114 -9.68 2.17 -0.35
N GLU A 115 -9.00 1.41 0.50
CA GLU A 115 -9.55 0.85 1.73
C GLU A 115 -8.98 1.61 2.93
N ILE A 116 -9.83 1.99 3.88
CA ILE A 116 -9.43 2.61 5.13
C ILE A 116 -9.49 1.56 6.22
N ILE A 117 -8.39 1.41 6.94
CA ILE A 117 -8.29 0.53 8.10
C ILE A 117 -8.39 1.40 9.34
N ARG A 118 -9.25 0.99 10.27
CA ARG A 118 -9.48 1.66 11.56
C ARG A 118 -9.14 0.70 12.68
N ILE A 119 -8.32 1.14 13.63
CA ILE A 119 -7.89 0.33 14.78
C ILE A 119 -8.25 1.05 16.07
N ARG A 120 -8.85 0.32 17.01
CA ARG A 120 -9.10 0.74 18.39
C ARG A 120 -8.00 0.22 19.32
N PRO A 121 -6.92 0.98 19.59
CA PRO A 121 -5.91 0.58 20.56
C PRO A 121 -6.54 0.39 21.94
N GLN A 122 -5.95 -0.45 22.79
CA GLN A 122 -6.38 -0.56 24.19
C GLN A 122 -6.10 0.76 24.93
N MET A 123 -7.10 1.28 25.65
CA MET A 123 -6.96 2.49 26.47
C MET A 123 -6.37 2.18 27.86
N ILE A 124 -6.53 0.94 28.33
CA ILE A 124 -6.03 0.45 29.61
C ILE A 124 -5.46 -0.96 29.45
N ARG A 125 -4.52 -1.33 30.32
CA ARG A 125 -3.76 -2.61 30.25
C ARG A 125 -4.65 -3.84 30.07
N ASP A 126 -5.76 -3.89 30.80
CA ASP A 126 -6.61 -5.08 30.90
C ASP A 126 -7.89 -4.95 30.04
N GLU A 127 -7.95 -4.00 29.10
CA GLU A 127 -9.08 -3.88 28.16
C GLU A 127 -9.15 -5.12 27.24
N PRO A 128 -10.30 -5.81 27.10
CA PRO A 128 -10.38 -7.04 26.29
C PRO A 128 -9.95 -6.83 24.83
N MET A 129 -9.24 -7.80 24.23
CA MET A 129 -8.80 -7.76 22.82
C MET A 129 -9.95 -7.75 21.81
N LEU A 130 -11.05 -8.41 22.16
CA LEU A 130 -12.27 -8.40 21.36
C LEU A 130 -13.23 -7.35 21.91
N LEU A 131 -14.08 -6.85 21.02
CA LEU A 131 -15.22 -6.02 21.36
C LEU A 131 -16.30 -6.86 22.06
N ALA A 132 -17.28 -6.20 22.68
CA ALA A 132 -18.33 -6.87 23.46
C ALA A 132 -19.21 -7.80 22.60
N ASP A 133 -19.29 -7.56 21.29
CA ASP A 133 -19.97 -8.40 20.30
C ASP A 133 -19.10 -9.56 19.76
N GLY A 134 -17.87 -9.72 20.28
CA GLY A 134 -16.88 -10.68 19.80
C GLY A 134 -16.07 -10.21 18.60
N GLY A 135 -16.30 -9.00 18.10
CA GLY A 135 -15.57 -8.41 16.98
C GLY A 135 -14.11 -8.07 17.29
N SER A 136 -13.30 -7.93 16.23
CA SER A 136 -11.92 -7.47 16.34
C SER A 136 -11.85 -5.96 16.58
N ARG A 137 -10.86 -5.49 17.34
CA ARG A 137 -10.52 -4.06 17.45
C ARG A 137 -9.86 -3.48 16.19
N ILE A 138 -9.37 -4.35 15.31
CA ILE A 138 -8.83 -4.02 14.00
C ILE A 138 -9.95 -4.27 12.99
N GLU A 139 -10.51 -3.19 12.45
CA GLU A 139 -11.40 -3.25 11.30
C GLU A 139 -10.54 -3.26 10.03
N ASP A 140 -10.12 -4.46 9.60
CA ASP A 140 -9.43 -4.67 8.32
C ASP A 140 -10.44 -4.46 7.18
N VAL A 141 -10.41 -3.24 6.65
CA VAL A 141 -11.41 -2.57 5.82
C VAL A 141 -12.63 -2.10 6.62
N TRP A 142 -12.47 -0.95 7.27
CA TRP A 142 -13.58 -0.17 7.84
C TRP A 142 -14.40 0.56 6.75
N LYS A 143 -13.72 1.07 5.72
CA LYS A 143 -14.36 1.81 4.63
C LYS A 143 -13.72 1.48 3.30
N THR A 144 -14.54 1.22 2.28
CA THR A 144 -14.11 1.03 0.89
C THR A 144 -14.55 2.22 0.04
N LEU A 145 -13.61 2.81 -0.67
CA LEU A 145 -13.81 3.95 -1.57
C LEU A 145 -13.48 3.48 -2.99
N ASN A 146 -14.52 3.22 -3.79
CA ASN A 146 -14.35 2.71 -5.16
C ASN A 146 -13.92 3.83 -6.10
N CYS A 147 -12.88 3.59 -6.89
CA CYS A 147 -12.33 4.57 -7.82
C CYS A 147 -12.90 4.35 -9.22
N GLU A 148 -13.37 5.43 -9.84
CA GLU A 148 -13.71 5.40 -11.27
C GLU A 148 -12.43 5.20 -12.12
N PRO A 149 -12.50 4.50 -13.26
CA PRO A 149 -11.36 4.29 -14.14
C PRO A 149 -10.72 5.63 -14.58
N SER A 150 -9.53 5.93 -14.04
CA SER A 150 -8.82 7.17 -14.33
C SER A 150 -7.30 7.00 -14.29
N GLN A 151 -6.64 7.52 -15.33
CA GLN A 151 -5.17 7.61 -15.40
C GLN A 151 -4.58 8.59 -14.37
N GLN A 152 -5.39 9.53 -13.86
CA GLN A 152 -4.99 10.47 -12.83
C GLN A 152 -5.20 9.92 -11.41
N GLY A 153 -5.70 8.69 -11.28
CA GLY A 153 -6.07 8.10 -10.00
C GLY A 153 -7.38 8.65 -9.44
N CYS A 154 -7.53 8.59 -8.12
CA CYS A 154 -8.75 8.99 -7.41
C CYS A 154 -8.42 9.70 -6.09
N SER A 155 -9.34 10.53 -5.62
CA SER A 155 -9.25 11.20 -4.32
C SER A 155 -10.61 11.31 -3.65
N PHE A 156 -10.63 11.16 -2.33
CA PHE A 156 -11.84 11.22 -1.52
C PHE A 156 -11.57 11.99 -0.23
N GLU A 157 -12.60 12.66 0.26
CA GLU A 157 -12.68 13.13 1.64
C GLU A 157 -13.70 12.30 2.39
N PHE A 158 -13.41 12.00 3.66
CA PHE A 158 -14.31 11.23 4.50
C PHE A 158 -14.08 11.53 5.98
N ASP A 159 -15.12 11.27 6.76
CA ASP A 159 -15.13 11.48 8.21
C ASP A 159 -15.36 10.16 8.95
N ASP A 160 -14.99 10.12 10.23
CA ASP A 160 -15.38 9.07 11.18
C ASP A 160 -16.36 9.61 12.24
N PRO A 161 -17.68 9.57 11.97
CA PRO A 161 -18.69 10.10 12.88
C PRO A 161 -18.86 9.27 14.15
N ASP A 162 -18.19 8.12 14.30
CA ASP A 162 -18.24 7.37 15.55
C ASP A 162 -17.15 7.81 16.54
N PHE A 163 -16.22 8.67 16.12
CA PHE A 163 -15.05 9.05 16.91
C PHE A 163 -15.44 9.79 18.21
N ASP A 164 -16.31 10.79 18.09
CA ASP A 164 -16.84 11.57 19.21
C ASP A 164 -17.78 10.74 20.08
N VAL A 165 -18.60 9.88 19.45
CA VAL A 165 -19.53 8.98 20.16
C VAL A 165 -18.77 7.94 20.99
N GLN A 166 -17.71 7.35 20.45
CA GLN A 166 -16.93 6.32 21.15
C GLN A 166 -15.91 6.90 22.14
N ALA A 167 -15.59 8.19 22.02
CA ALA A 167 -14.75 8.94 22.97
C ALA A 167 -13.44 8.22 23.32
N ARG A 168 -12.72 7.72 22.31
CA ARG A 168 -11.49 6.94 22.48
C ARG A 168 -10.49 7.17 21.35
N ASP A 169 -9.26 6.72 21.56
CA ASP A 169 -8.21 6.79 20.56
C ASP A 169 -8.49 5.86 19.38
N PHE A 170 -8.09 6.28 18.20
CA PHE A 170 -8.12 5.50 16.97
C PHE A 170 -6.85 5.68 16.15
N ILE A 171 -6.51 4.64 15.39
CA ILE A 171 -5.44 4.66 14.41
C ILE A 171 -6.04 4.40 13.04
N TYR A 172 -5.70 5.25 12.07
CA TYR A 172 -6.18 5.15 10.69
C TYR A 172 -5.01 4.99 9.74
N TYR A 173 -5.13 4.09 8.76
CA TYR A 173 -4.25 4.09 7.59
C TYR A 173 -5.02 3.71 6.33
N ALA A 174 -4.51 4.15 5.19
CA ALA A 174 -5.09 3.88 3.90
C ALA A 174 -4.32 2.78 3.18
N ARG A 175 -5.06 1.91 2.48
CA ARG A 175 -4.56 0.89 1.57
C ARG A 175 -5.12 1.14 0.18
N ALA A 176 -4.28 1.61 -0.75
CA ALA A 176 -4.66 1.72 -2.15
C ALA A 176 -4.48 0.37 -2.85
N VAL A 177 -5.46 -0.02 -3.67
CA VAL A 177 -5.46 -1.27 -4.41
C VAL A 177 -5.51 -0.97 -5.91
N GLN A 178 -4.52 -1.49 -6.61
CA GLN A 178 -4.39 -1.34 -8.06
C GLN A 178 -5.05 -2.52 -8.79
N GLU A 179 -5.43 -2.31 -10.05
CA GLU A 179 -5.95 -3.37 -10.91
C GLU A 179 -5.01 -4.59 -10.94
N PRO A 180 -5.57 -5.82 -11.03
CA PRO A 180 -4.77 -7.02 -11.07
C PRO A 180 -3.77 -7.00 -12.23
N SER A 181 -2.54 -7.42 -11.95
CA SER A 181 -1.55 -7.63 -13.00
C SER A 181 -0.67 -8.85 -12.68
N PRO A 182 0.01 -9.44 -13.68
CA PRO A 182 0.92 -10.54 -13.43
C PRO A 182 2.01 -10.13 -12.42
N LEU A 183 2.09 -10.87 -11.32
CA LEU A 183 3.11 -10.72 -10.29
C LEU A 183 3.82 -12.05 -10.06
N ILE A 184 5.14 -12.00 -9.88
CA ILE A 184 5.94 -13.13 -9.42
C ILE A 184 5.39 -13.55 -8.07
N ASN A 185 5.02 -14.81 -7.95
CA ASN A 185 4.35 -15.37 -6.78
C ASN A 185 3.05 -14.64 -6.40
N GLY A 186 2.31 -14.10 -7.37
CA GLY A 186 0.98 -13.54 -7.12
C GLY A 186 -0.02 -14.54 -6.51
N ALA A 187 0.22 -15.85 -6.72
CA ALA A 187 -0.53 -16.96 -6.12
C ALA A 187 0.44 -17.89 -5.37
N ASN A 188 0.80 -17.52 -4.13
CA ASN A 188 1.86 -18.16 -3.33
C ASN A 188 1.85 -19.69 -3.29
N LEU A 189 0.67 -20.26 -3.15
CA LEU A 189 0.48 -21.71 -3.05
C LEU A 189 0.03 -22.36 -4.36
N ARG A 190 -0.38 -21.54 -5.35
CA ARG A 190 -1.04 -21.98 -6.60
C ARG A 190 -2.00 -23.15 -6.36
N THR A 191 -2.88 -22.94 -5.40
CA THR A 191 -3.79 -23.98 -4.94
C THR A 191 -4.77 -24.35 -6.04
N GLU A 192 -4.88 -25.63 -6.35
CA GLU A 192 -5.98 -26.14 -7.15
C GLU A 192 -7.15 -26.44 -6.23
N TYR A 193 -8.30 -25.83 -6.54
CA TYR A 193 -9.52 -26.03 -5.77
C TYR A 193 -10.47 -26.99 -6.50
N GLY A 194 -11.13 -27.84 -5.73
CA GLY A 194 -12.17 -28.73 -6.20
C GLY A 194 -13.49 -28.01 -6.42
N LYS A 195 -14.50 -28.78 -6.86
CA LYS A 195 -15.82 -28.24 -7.20
C LYS A 195 -16.54 -27.61 -6.01
N ASN A 196 -16.19 -27.97 -4.78
CA ASN A 196 -16.81 -27.44 -3.56
C ASN A 196 -15.90 -26.42 -2.85
N GLY A 197 -14.82 -25.97 -3.50
CA GLY A 197 -13.87 -24.99 -2.94
C GLY A 197 -12.84 -25.57 -1.98
N GLU A 198 -12.76 -26.89 -1.85
CA GLU A 198 -11.72 -27.59 -1.10
C GLU A 198 -10.38 -27.52 -1.83
N ALA A 199 -9.28 -27.33 -1.10
CA ALA A 199 -7.93 -27.38 -1.68
C ALA A 199 -7.56 -28.85 -2.01
N ILE A 200 -7.41 -29.17 -3.30
CA ILE A 200 -7.03 -30.50 -3.79
C ILE A 200 -5.51 -30.66 -3.79
N SER A 201 -4.79 -29.63 -4.23
CA SER A 201 -3.33 -29.65 -4.36
C SER A 201 -2.76 -28.24 -4.22
N VAL A 202 -1.46 -28.16 -3.92
CA VAL A 202 -0.70 -26.90 -3.95
C VAL A 202 0.56 -27.11 -4.77
N ASN A 203 0.88 -26.13 -5.62
CA ASN A 203 2.12 -26.12 -6.39
C ASN A 203 2.87 -24.79 -6.20
N PRO A 204 3.48 -24.56 -5.02
CA PRO A 204 4.27 -23.36 -4.77
C PRO A 204 5.42 -23.21 -5.76
N CYS A 205 5.83 -21.98 -6.06
CA CYS A 205 7.08 -21.74 -6.79
C CYS A 205 8.29 -22.11 -5.91
N TYR A 206 9.07 -23.09 -6.31
CA TYR A 206 10.29 -23.50 -5.63
C TYR A 206 11.52 -22.82 -6.25
N SER A 207 12.54 -22.56 -5.45
CA SER A 207 13.80 -21.97 -5.92
C SER A 207 14.84 -23.00 -6.35
N ASP A 208 14.41 -24.26 -6.50
CA ASP A 208 15.21 -25.38 -6.96
C ASP A 208 14.57 -26.00 -8.20
N ASN A 209 15.11 -27.12 -8.67
CA ASN A 209 14.70 -27.77 -9.92
C ASN A 209 13.26 -28.34 -9.90
N ARG A 210 12.50 -28.20 -8.80
CA ARG A 210 11.07 -28.56 -8.78
C ARG A 210 10.20 -27.60 -9.58
N THR A 211 10.62 -26.35 -9.74
CA THR A 211 9.98 -25.40 -10.64
C THR A 211 10.80 -25.31 -11.92
N ASP A 212 10.12 -25.40 -13.06
CA ASP A 212 10.77 -25.28 -14.37
C ASP A 212 11.44 -23.90 -14.48
N LYS A 213 12.65 -23.85 -15.04
CA LYS A 213 13.41 -22.59 -15.19
C LYS A 213 12.71 -21.57 -16.08
N SER A 214 11.79 -22.01 -16.95
CA SER A 214 10.96 -21.14 -17.79
C SER A 214 9.71 -20.62 -17.09
N ASP A 215 9.35 -21.18 -15.93
CA ASP A 215 8.22 -20.70 -15.13
C ASP A 215 8.63 -19.47 -14.31
N ASN A 216 8.26 -18.29 -14.80
CA ASN A 216 8.44 -17.01 -14.11
C ASN A 216 7.57 -16.84 -12.86
N CYS A 217 6.80 -17.85 -12.52
CA CYS A 217 5.98 -17.90 -11.34
C CYS A 217 4.88 -16.85 -11.26
N LEU A 218 4.35 -16.44 -12.42
CA LEU A 218 3.40 -15.35 -12.51
C LEU A 218 1.98 -15.81 -12.19
N ALA A 219 1.26 -14.97 -11.45
CA ALA A 219 -0.19 -15.05 -11.34
C ALA A 219 -0.76 -13.63 -11.20
N ALA A 220 -2.02 -13.45 -11.61
CA ALA A 220 -2.69 -12.16 -11.44
C ALA A 220 -2.88 -11.87 -9.94
N ALA A 221 -2.39 -10.72 -9.49
CA ALA A 221 -2.61 -10.24 -8.13
C ALA A 221 -2.73 -8.71 -8.12
N GLU A 222 -3.43 -8.20 -7.10
CA GLU A 222 -3.64 -6.77 -6.89
C GLU A 222 -2.45 -6.18 -6.12
N SER A 223 -1.66 -5.36 -6.81
CA SER A 223 -0.61 -4.57 -6.15
C SER A 223 -1.21 -3.54 -5.20
N ARG A 224 -0.53 -3.27 -4.08
CA ARG A 224 -1.05 -2.45 -2.98
C ARG A 224 -0.03 -1.40 -2.54
N ALA A 225 -0.55 -0.31 -1.97
CA ALA A 225 0.22 0.66 -1.22
C ALA A 225 -0.42 0.94 0.14
N TRP A 226 0.37 1.05 1.20
CA TRP A 226 -0.09 1.27 2.58
C TRP A 226 0.53 2.53 3.16
N SER A 227 -0.31 3.50 3.54
CA SER A 227 0.17 4.72 4.20
C SER A 227 0.75 4.41 5.57
N SER A 228 1.66 5.26 6.06
CA SER A 228 1.88 5.33 7.50
C SER A 228 0.57 5.67 8.22
N PRO A 229 0.39 5.20 9.46
CA PRO A 229 -0.81 5.50 10.22
C PRO A 229 -0.85 6.97 10.65
N ILE A 230 -2.07 7.49 10.83
CA ILE A 230 -2.35 8.69 11.62
C ILE A 230 -2.94 8.22 12.95
N PHE A 231 -2.32 8.67 14.04
CA PHE A 231 -2.77 8.40 15.41
C PHE A 231 -3.64 9.57 15.87
N VAL A 232 -4.90 9.29 16.21
CA VAL A 232 -5.87 10.28 16.65
C VAL A 232 -6.26 9.96 18.07
N ASN A 233 -5.73 10.73 19.01
CA ASN A 233 -6.01 10.59 20.43
C ASN A 233 -7.26 11.40 20.78
N TYR A 234 -8.20 10.81 21.51
CA TYR A 234 -9.41 11.50 21.92
C TYR A 234 -9.11 12.47 23.07
N LYS A 235 -9.56 13.71 22.91
CA LYS A 235 -9.47 14.76 23.91
C LYS A 235 -10.87 15.16 24.34
N ALA A 236 -11.22 14.90 25.60
CA ALA A 236 -12.47 15.40 26.15
C ALA A 236 -12.56 16.93 26.01
N GLN A 237 -13.75 17.42 25.65
CA GLN A 237 -14.04 18.85 25.60
C GLN A 237 -14.03 19.49 26.99
#